data_AF-A0A8H8SGA1-F1
#
_entry.id   AF-A0A8H8SGA1-F1
#
_cell.length_a   1.000
_cell.length_b   1.000
_cell.length_c   1.000
_cell.angle_alpha   90.00
_cell.angle_beta   90.00
_cell.angle_gamma   90.00
#
_symmetry.space_group_name_H-M   'P 1'
#
loop_
_entity.id
_entity.type
_entity.pdbx_description
1 polymer ?
#
loop_
_entity_poly.entity_id
_entity_poly.type
_entity_poly.pdbx_seq_one_letter_code
_entity_poly.pdbx_strand_id
1 'polypeptide(L)'
;MPVAILASFVKRLARLSLSAPPAAIVMIIPFVYNILKRHPALMVMIHRIEDNETAQIDPFDENEPSPLRTNAINSSLWELVSHRNHYLSSVSTLAKIFSEVFTKPAYALEDFLDHTYATLLETEVKRKVKKDPAVALEAPGNLFPTTAADGVQTGDIVSELWVF
;
A
#
# COMPACT_ATOMS: atom_id res chain seq x y z
N MET A 1 5.18 -24.05 11.65
CA MET A 1 4.19 -23.24 12.38
C MET A 1 2.81 -23.47 11.77
N PRO A 2 1.73 -23.49 12.57
CA PRO A 2 0.36 -23.60 12.06
C PRO A 2 0.04 -22.47 11.07
N VAL A 3 -0.64 -22.82 9.97
CA VAL A 3 -1.01 -21.87 8.90
C VAL A 3 -1.89 -20.72 9.42
N ALA A 4 -2.78 -21.01 10.38
CA ALA A 4 -3.64 -20.00 11.00
C ALA A 4 -2.86 -18.87 11.71
N ILE A 5 -1.76 -19.20 12.39
CA ILE A 5 -0.91 -18.19 13.06
C ILE A 5 -0.21 -17.30 12.03
N LEU A 6 0.27 -17.89 10.93
CA LEU A 6 0.89 -17.11 9.88
C LEU A 6 -0.14 -16.21 9.17
N ALA A 7 -1.34 -16.72 8.91
CA ALA A 7 -2.43 -15.94 8.33
C ALA A 7 -2.78 -14.73 9.21
N SER A 8 -2.92 -14.94 10.52
CA SER A 8 -3.25 -13.87 11.46
C SER A 8 -2.13 -12.84 11.59
N PHE A 9 -0.88 -13.29 11.61
CA PHE A 9 0.28 -12.40 11.60
C PHE A 9 0.33 -11.54 10.33
N VAL A 10 0.20 -12.17 9.16
CA VAL A 10 0.22 -11.48 7.86
C VAL A 10 -0.94 -10.50 7.74
N LYS A 11 -2.16 -10.91 8.11
CA LYS A 11 -3.35 -10.05 8.03
C LYS A 11 -3.24 -8.84 8.97
N ARG A 12 -2.80 -9.04 10.22
CA ARG A 12 -2.61 -7.94 11.17
C ARG A 12 -1.51 -6.99 10.73
N LEU A 13 -0.41 -7.52 10.19
CA LEU A 13 0.68 -6.72 9.64
C LEU A 13 0.22 -5.93 8.39
N ALA A 14 -0.61 -6.51 7.53
CA ALA A 14 -1.24 -5.82 6.41
C ALA A 14 -2.18 -4.69 6.86
N ARG A 15 -3.01 -4.90 7.90
CA ARG A 15 -3.84 -3.85 8.51
C ARG A 15 -2.99 -2.69 9.05
N LEU A 16 -1.97 -2.99 9.84
CA LEU A 16 -1.04 -1.99 10.38
C LEU A 16 -0.29 -1.22 9.28
N SER A 17 -0.07 -1.85 8.12
CA SER A 17 0.61 -1.20 7.00
C SER A 17 -0.17 -0.03 6.38
N LEU A 18 -1.48 0.05 6.57
CA LEU A 18 -2.30 1.16 6.06
C LEU A 18 -1.97 2.50 6.72
N SER A 19 -1.59 2.48 8.00
CA SER A 19 -1.16 3.66 8.76
C SER A 19 0.36 3.76 8.89
N ALA A 20 1.11 2.84 8.28
CA ALA A 20 2.56 2.76 8.44
C ALA A 20 3.29 3.76 7.52
N PRO A 21 4.49 4.22 7.91
CA PRO A 21 5.34 5.02 7.02
C PRO A 21 5.82 4.17 5.82
N PRO A 22 6.14 4.78 4.67
CA PRO A 22 6.62 4.08 3.47
C PRO A 22 7.85 3.21 3.74
N ALA A 23 8.75 3.68 4.60
CA ALA A 23 9.93 2.92 5.02
C ALA A 23 9.57 1.54 5.59
N ALA A 24 8.51 1.48 6.42
CA ALA A 24 8.02 0.22 6.96
C ALA A 24 7.31 -0.61 5.89
N ILE A 25 6.53 0.02 5.00
CA ILE A 25 5.81 -0.69 3.92
C ILE A 25 6.78 -1.41 2.97
N VAL A 26 7.93 -0.78 2.65
CA VAL A 26 9.00 -1.36 1.82
C VAL A 26 9.57 -2.65 2.42
N MET A 27 9.58 -2.81 3.75
CA MET A 27 9.99 -4.04 4.44
C MET A 27 8.85 -5.06 4.52
N ILE A 28 7.64 -4.58 4.82
CA ILE A 28 6.43 -5.39 5.01
C ILE A 28 6.10 -6.21 3.76
N ILE A 29 6.16 -5.61 2.57
CA ILE A 29 5.73 -6.28 1.34
C ILE A 29 6.64 -7.49 0.99
N PRO A 30 7.98 -7.38 0.90
CA PRO A 30 8.87 -8.53 0.70
C PRO A 30 8.71 -9.59 1.78
N PHE A 31 8.51 -9.17 3.03
CA PHE A 31 8.30 -10.08 4.15
C PHE A 31 7.02 -10.92 3.96
N VAL A 32 5.90 -10.29 3.63
CA VAL A 32 4.63 -11.00 3.35
C VAL A 32 4.77 -11.89 2.11
N TYR A 33 5.44 -11.41 1.06
CA TYR A 33 5.73 -12.21 -0.13
C TYR A 33 6.49 -13.51 0.20
N ASN A 34 7.53 -13.42 1.02
CA ASN A 34 8.33 -14.57 1.44
C ASN A 34 7.49 -15.59 2.23
N ILE A 35 6.59 -15.13 3.11
CA ILE A 35 5.68 -16.01 3.86
C ILE A 35 4.71 -16.73 2.92
N LEU A 36 4.06 -16.01 2.02
CA LEU A 36 3.10 -16.57 1.06
C LEU A 36 3.77 -17.59 0.14
N LYS A 37 4.99 -17.28 -0.32
CA LYS A 37 5.77 -18.19 -1.16
C LYS A 37 6.17 -19.46 -0.42
N ARG A 38 6.52 -19.36 0.87
CA ARG A 38 6.86 -20.53 1.71
C ARG A 38 5.64 -21.37 2.09
N HIS A 39 4.46 -20.76 2.18
CA HIS A 39 3.23 -21.40 2.64
C HIS A 39 2.08 -21.18 1.63
N PRO A 40 1.98 -22.02 0.57
CA PRO A 40 0.97 -21.88 -0.47
C PRO A 40 -0.49 -21.91 0.03
N ALA A 41 -0.75 -22.54 1.19
CA ALA A 41 -2.07 -22.55 1.81
C ALA A 41 -2.61 -21.13 2.13
N LEU A 42 -1.73 -20.14 2.26
CA LEU A 42 -2.10 -18.74 2.49
C LEU A 42 -2.48 -17.98 1.21
N MET A 43 -2.26 -18.57 0.02
CA MET A 43 -2.59 -17.93 -1.26
C MET A 43 -4.09 -17.65 -1.42
N VAL A 44 -4.94 -18.39 -0.69
CA VAL A 44 -6.40 -18.14 -0.65
C VAL A 44 -6.74 -16.72 -0.17
N MET A 45 -5.84 -16.05 0.55
CA MET A 45 -6.01 -14.67 1.01
C MET A 45 -5.73 -13.62 -0.08
N ILE A 46 -5.06 -14.01 -1.19
CA ILE A 46 -4.83 -13.14 -2.35
C ILE A 46 -5.80 -13.49 -3.48
N HIS A 47 -6.06 -14.78 -3.67
CA HIS A 47 -6.90 -15.27 -4.74
C HIS A 47 -7.89 -16.30 -4.19
N ARG A 48 -9.17 -15.90 -4.11
CA ARG A 48 -10.29 -16.76 -3.72
C ARG A 48 -11.21 -16.91 -4.92
N ILE A 49 -11.49 -18.15 -5.30
CA ILE A 49 -12.29 -18.50 -6.49
C ILE A 49 -13.80 -18.59 -6.13
N GLU A 50 -14.13 -18.70 -4.85
CA GLU A 50 -15.51 -18.81 -4.39
C GLU A 50 -16.22 -17.45 -4.44
N ASP A 51 -17.12 -17.29 -5.43
CA ASP A 51 -18.11 -16.21 -5.52
C ASP A 51 -19.20 -16.39 -4.46
N ASN A 52 -18.84 -16.25 -3.18
CA ASN A 52 -19.85 -15.98 -2.17
C ASN A 52 -20.24 -14.50 -2.33
N GLU A 53 -21.35 -14.24 -3.03
CA GLU A 53 -21.99 -12.91 -3.10
C GLU A 53 -22.29 -12.31 -1.71
N THR A 54 -22.25 -13.14 -0.66
CA THR A 54 -22.37 -12.81 0.75
C THR A 54 -21.08 -12.36 1.44
N ALA A 55 -19.93 -12.37 0.77
CA ALA A 55 -18.62 -11.96 1.32
C ALA A 55 -18.47 -10.42 1.43
N GLN A 56 -19.52 -9.71 1.85
CA GLN A 56 -19.49 -8.26 2.07
C GLN A 56 -18.71 -7.85 3.32
N ILE A 57 -18.52 -8.77 4.28
CA ILE A 57 -17.90 -8.50 5.58
C ILE A 57 -16.62 -9.31 5.73
N ASP A 58 -15.51 -8.63 6.05
CA ASP A 58 -14.23 -9.27 6.36
C ASP A 58 -14.36 -10.11 7.66
N PRO A 59 -14.14 -11.44 7.62
CA PRO A 59 -14.28 -12.31 8.78
C PRO A 59 -13.14 -12.18 9.81
N PHE A 60 -12.12 -11.38 9.53
CA PHE A 60 -10.98 -11.17 10.44
C PHE A 60 -11.37 -10.35 11.66
N ASP A 61 -11.11 -10.89 12.87
CA ASP A 61 -11.25 -10.17 14.14
C ASP A 61 -9.88 -9.61 14.58
N GLU A 62 -9.78 -8.28 14.67
CA GLU A 62 -8.57 -7.57 15.06
C GLU A 62 -8.37 -7.54 16.59
N ASN A 63 -9.45 -7.63 17.37
CA ASN A 63 -9.39 -7.52 18.83
C ASN A 63 -9.09 -8.86 19.51
N GLU A 64 -9.17 -9.98 18.78
CA GLU A 64 -8.90 -11.30 19.31
C GLU A 64 -7.41 -11.45 19.67
N PRO A 65 -7.06 -11.73 20.94
CA PRO A 65 -5.67 -11.79 21.39
C PRO A 65 -4.96 -13.07 20.93
N SER A 66 -5.70 -14.15 20.66
CA SER A 66 -5.12 -15.42 20.22
C SER A 66 -4.97 -15.45 18.71
N PRO A 67 -3.75 -15.56 18.15
CA PRO A 67 -3.51 -15.59 16.71
C PRO A 67 -4.08 -16.84 16.03
N LEU A 68 -4.54 -17.83 16.79
CA LEU A 68 -5.18 -19.04 16.28
C LEU A 68 -6.66 -18.85 15.97
N ARG A 69 -7.32 -17.84 16.56
CA ARG A 69 -8.79 -17.67 16.56
C ARG A 69 -9.28 -16.44 15.77
N THR A 70 -8.38 -15.68 15.17
CA THR A 70 -8.72 -14.43 14.46
C THR A 70 -9.42 -14.63 13.11
N ASN A 71 -9.60 -15.88 12.65
CA ASN A 71 -10.21 -16.23 11.35
C ASN A 71 -9.55 -15.59 10.11
N ALA A 72 -8.28 -15.18 10.21
CA ALA A 72 -7.56 -14.51 9.12
C ALA A 72 -7.45 -15.32 7.83
N ILE A 73 -7.45 -16.65 7.89
CA ILE A 73 -7.36 -17.51 6.68
C ILE A 73 -8.60 -17.38 5.77
N ASN A 74 -9.74 -17.03 6.36
CA ASN A 74 -10.99 -16.81 5.62
C ASN A 74 -11.09 -15.37 5.09
N SER A 75 -10.17 -14.49 5.50
CA SER A 75 -10.08 -13.10 5.05
C SER A 75 -9.26 -12.97 3.77
N SER A 76 -9.29 -11.77 3.19
CA SER A 76 -8.52 -11.37 2.01
C SER A 76 -7.58 -10.19 2.34
N LEU A 77 -6.47 -10.07 1.62
CA LEU A 77 -5.43 -9.04 1.83
C LEU A 77 -5.68 -7.78 0.98
N TRP A 78 -6.84 -7.13 1.17
CA TRP A 78 -7.18 -5.90 0.44
C TRP A 78 -6.24 -4.74 0.77
N GLU A 79 -5.63 -4.74 1.95
CA GLU A 79 -4.72 -3.68 2.38
C GLU A 79 -3.46 -3.63 1.51
N LEU A 80 -2.96 -4.78 1.06
CA LEU A 80 -1.82 -4.86 0.14
C LEU A 80 -2.20 -4.40 -1.27
N VAL A 81 -3.47 -4.55 -1.65
CA VAL A 81 -3.99 -4.03 -2.93
C VAL A 81 -4.02 -2.50 -2.90
N SER A 82 -4.39 -1.89 -1.78
CA SER A 82 -4.38 -0.43 -1.63
C SER A 82 -2.98 0.17 -1.81
N HIS A 83 -1.92 -0.52 -1.38
CA HIS A 83 -0.52 -0.08 -1.57
C HIS A 83 -0.07 -0.01 -3.04
N ARG A 84 -0.81 -0.62 -3.97
CA ARG A 84 -0.55 -0.46 -5.41
C ARG A 84 -0.71 0.99 -5.86
N ASN A 85 -1.57 1.76 -5.19
CA ASN A 85 -1.83 3.17 -5.47
C ASN A 85 -1.13 4.10 -4.46
N HIS A 86 0.00 3.67 -3.90
CA HIS A 86 0.81 4.49 -3.01
C HIS A 86 1.52 5.62 -3.77
N TYR A 87 1.65 6.80 -3.15
CA TYR A 87 2.26 7.99 -3.77
C TYR A 87 3.73 7.77 -4.18
N LEU A 88 4.48 7.02 -3.38
CA LEU A 88 5.86 6.65 -3.69
C LEU A 88 5.90 5.51 -4.72
N SER A 89 6.51 5.78 -5.87
CA SER A 89 6.60 4.83 -6.99
C SER A 89 7.31 3.51 -6.64
N SER A 90 8.32 3.55 -5.78
CA SER A 90 9.04 2.35 -5.30
C SER A 90 8.13 1.39 -4.54
N VAL A 91 7.22 1.91 -3.70
CA VAL A 91 6.26 1.10 -2.95
C VAL A 91 5.18 0.55 -3.88
N SER A 92 4.63 1.39 -4.76
CA SER A 92 3.61 0.98 -5.74
C SER A 92 4.09 -0.17 -6.64
N THR A 93 5.32 -0.08 -7.17
CA THR A 93 5.89 -1.13 -8.02
C THR A 93 6.15 -2.42 -7.25
N LEU A 94 6.59 -2.32 -6.00
CA LEU A 94 6.79 -3.47 -5.13
C LEU A 94 5.46 -4.14 -4.78
N ALA A 95 4.39 -3.38 -4.46
CA ALA A 95 3.07 -3.94 -4.18
C ALA A 95 2.42 -4.66 -5.39
N LYS A 96 2.79 -4.29 -6.63
CA LYS A 96 2.30 -4.95 -7.85
C LYS A 96 2.74 -6.41 -7.99
N ILE A 97 3.79 -6.83 -7.28
CA ILE A 97 4.24 -8.23 -7.33
C ILE A 97 3.18 -9.24 -6.89
N PHE A 98 2.19 -8.80 -6.08
CA PHE A 98 1.08 -9.65 -5.65
C PHE A 98 -0.02 -9.81 -6.71
N SER A 99 -0.05 -8.94 -7.72
CA SER A 99 -0.94 -9.08 -8.88
C SER A 99 -0.35 -10.01 -9.94
N GLU A 100 0.98 -10.09 -9.97
CA GLU A 100 1.73 -10.87 -10.94
C GLU A 100 1.95 -12.29 -10.43
N VAL A 101 2.30 -13.19 -11.34
CA VAL A 101 2.65 -14.57 -10.99
C VAL A 101 3.94 -14.56 -10.17
N PHE A 102 4.02 -15.41 -9.14
CA PHE A 102 5.15 -15.49 -8.21
C PHE A 102 6.39 -16.13 -8.87
N THR A 103 7.03 -15.41 -9.78
CA THR A 103 8.21 -15.87 -10.55
C THR A 103 9.53 -15.58 -9.85
N LYS A 104 9.61 -14.49 -9.08
CA LYS A 104 10.83 -14.03 -8.41
C LYS A 104 11.25 -14.96 -7.26
N PRO A 105 12.54 -15.16 -6.98
CA PRO A 105 13.02 -15.87 -5.79
C PRO A 105 12.59 -15.16 -4.50
N ALA A 106 12.84 -15.78 -3.34
CA ALA A 106 12.62 -15.11 -2.06
C ALA A 106 13.50 -13.85 -1.96
N TYR A 107 12.95 -12.78 -1.40
CA TYR A 107 13.69 -11.53 -1.20
C TYR A 107 14.57 -11.63 0.06
N ALA A 108 15.80 -11.14 -0.02
CA ALA A 108 16.63 -10.87 1.15
C ALA A 108 16.02 -9.67 1.89
N LEU A 109 15.74 -9.81 3.19
CA LEU A 109 15.09 -8.74 3.95
C LEU A 109 16.07 -7.66 4.39
N GLU A 110 17.35 -8.04 4.50
CA GLU A 110 18.47 -7.20 4.90
C GLU A 110 18.57 -5.96 4.01
N ASP A 111 18.31 -6.13 2.72
CA ASP A 111 18.31 -5.05 1.74
C ASP A 111 17.22 -3.99 2.01
N PHE A 112 16.20 -4.30 2.81
CA PHE A 112 15.04 -3.43 3.05
C PHE A 112 14.99 -2.82 4.46
N LEU A 113 15.80 -3.29 5.42
CA LEU A 113 15.71 -2.89 6.83
C LEU A 113 16.15 -1.44 7.10
N ASP A 114 17.17 -0.94 6.39
CA ASP A 114 17.82 0.34 6.70
C ASP A 114 17.19 1.55 5.96
N HIS A 115 15.95 1.41 5.52
CA HIS A 115 15.25 2.51 4.85
C HIS A 115 14.67 3.50 5.87
N THR A 116 14.95 4.78 5.65
CA THR A 116 14.39 5.89 6.40
C THR A 116 13.89 6.95 5.42
N TYR A 117 13.13 7.94 5.89
CA TYR A 117 12.73 9.05 5.02
C TYR A 117 13.93 9.79 4.40
N ALA A 118 15.06 9.88 5.13
CA ALA A 118 16.28 10.49 4.63
C ALA A 118 16.85 9.71 3.43
N THR A 119 16.96 8.38 3.55
CA THR A 119 17.50 7.55 2.46
C THR A 119 16.57 7.50 1.25
N LEU A 120 15.25 7.52 1.48
CA LEU A 120 14.25 7.61 0.41
C LEU A 120 14.37 8.95 -0.36
N LEU A 121 14.51 10.06 0.37
CA LEU A 121 14.69 11.38 -0.24
C LEU A 121 16.01 11.44 -1.02
N GLU A 122 17.11 10.98 -0.43
CA GLU A 122 18.41 10.91 -1.10
C GLU A 122 18.35 10.08 -2.38
N THR A 123 17.57 9.00 -2.38
CA THR A 123 17.39 8.14 -3.56
C THR A 123 16.69 8.89 -4.70
N GLU A 124 15.64 9.66 -4.41
CA GLU A 124 14.95 10.48 -5.42
C GLU A 124 15.83 11.66 -5.88
N VAL A 125 16.64 12.26 -4.99
CA VAL A 125 17.58 13.34 -5.37
C VAL A 125 18.71 12.82 -6.26
N LYS A 126 19.24 11.63 -5.95
CA LYS A 126 20.31 10.98 -6.74
C LYS A 126 19.79 10.35 -8.03
N ARG A 127 18.46 10.24 -8.19
CA ARG A 127 17.83 9.62 -9.36
C ARG A 127 18.14 10.42 -10.63
N LYS A 128 18.78 9.75 -11.59
CA LYS A 128 19.06 10.36 -12.90
C LYS A 128 17.76 10.52 -13.70
N VAL A 129 17.39 11.76 -13.98
CA VAL A 129 16.28 12.10 -14.87
C VAL A 129 16.70 11.77 -16.30
N LYS A 130 16.12 10.71 -16.87
CA LYS A 130 16.42 10.26 -18.25
C LYS A 130 15.60 10.98 -19.32
N LYS A 131 14.43 11.48 -18.95
CA LYS A 131 13.47 12.14 -19.84
C LYS A 131 13.09 13.46 -19.20
N ASP A 132 12.97 14.51 -20.01
CA ASP A 132 12.57 15.82 -19.52
C ASP A 132 11.25 15.72 -18.73
N PRO A 133 11.17 16.38 -17.55
CA PRO A 133 9.98 16.32 -16.73
C PRO A 133 8.79 16.92 -17.48
N ALA A 134 7.66 16.21 -17.45
CA ALA A 134 6.43 16.72 -18.02
C ALA A 134 5.89 17.89 -17.17
N VAL A 135 5.46 18.95 -17.82
CA VAL A 135 4.84 20.13 -17.19
C VAL A 135 3.35 20.13 -17.53
N ALA A 136 2.52 20.61 -16.60
CA ALA A 136 1.11 20.83 -16.87
C ALA A 136 0.96 21.96 -17.92
N LEU A 137 0.28 21.67 -19.03
CA LEU A 137 0.07 22.62 -20.14
C LEU A 137 -0.93 23.73 -19.79
N GLU A 138 -1.92 23.39 -18.97
CA GLU A 138 -2.94 24.31 -18.52
C GLU A 138 -2.57 24.79 -17.12
N ALA A 139 -2.20 26.07 -17.00
CA ALA A 139 -2.06 26.69 -15.69
C ALA A 139 -3.45 26.85 -15.08
N PRO A 140 -3.69 26.42 -13.83
CA PRO A 140 -4.95 26.72 -13.16
C PRO A 140 -5.09 28.24 -13.05
N GLY A 141 -6.23 28.78 -13.50
CA GLY A 141 -6.44 30.23 -13.63
C GLY A 141 -6.34 31.01 -12.31
N ASN A 142 -6.59 30.34 -11.19
CA ASN A 142 -6.60 30.91 -9.85
C ASN A 142 -5.63 30.13 -8.95
N LEU A 143 -4.39 30.59 -8.83
CA LEU A 143 -3.40 29.97 -7.94
C LEU A 143 -3.58 30.40 -6.49
N PHE A 144 -4.04 31.64 -6.22
CA PHE A 144 -4.41 32.15 -4.88
C PHE A 144 -5.31 33.43 -4.95
N PRO A 145 -6.65 33.39 -5.01
CA PRO A 145 -7.48 34.60 -4.94
C PRO A 145 -8.23 34.72 -3.59
N THR A 146 -7.92 35.76 -2.84
CA THR A 146 -8.62 36.15 -1.62
C THR A 146 -9.80 37.07 -1.99
N THR A 147 -11.03 36.51 -1.98
CA THR A 147 -12.33 37.20 -2.09
C THR A 147 -12.58 38.07 -3.34
N ALA A 148 -13.72 37.79 -4.01
CA ALA A 148 -14.38 38.55 -5.08
C ALA A 148 -13.87 38.33 -6.52
N ALA A 149 -14.47 37.36 -7.22
CA ALA A 149 -14.98 37.55 -8.58
C ALA A 149 -15.93 36.40 -8.97
N ASP A 150 -17.15 36.77 -9.37
CA ASP A 150 -18.15 35.91 -9.98
C ASP A 150 -17.58 35.18 -11.21
N GLY A 151 -17.52 33.86 -11.14
CA GLY A 151 -17.19 33.01 -12.27
C GLY A 151 -17.17 31.56 -11.84
N VAL A 152 -17.95 30.72 -12.52
CA VAL A 152 -18.00 29.27 -12.32
C VAL A 152 -16.60 28.70 -12.50
N GLN A 153 -15.89 28.47 -11.41
CA GLN A 153 -14.56 27.87 -11.40
C GLN A 153 -14.57 26.73 -10.39
N THR A 154 -14.06 25.57 -10.80
CA THR A 154 -13.75 24.44 -9.92
C THR A 154 -12.79 24.93 -8.84
N GLY A 155 -13.32 25.25 -7.66
CA GLY A 155 -12.57 25.82 -6.55
C GLY A 155 -11.44 24.89 -6.09
N ASP A 156 -10.25 25.45 -5.88
CA ASP A 156 -9.19 24.75 -5.17
C ASP A 156 -9.56 24.66 -3.69
N ILE A 157 -9.68 23.43 -3.17
CA ILE A 157 -10.04 23.14 -1.77
C ILE A 157 -9.13 23.91 -0.79
N VAL A 158 -7.87 24.14 -1.16
CA VAL A 158 -6.92 24.88 -0.32
C VAL A 158 -7.36 26.33 -0.17
N SER A 159 -7.77 26.98 -1.27
CA SER A 159 -8.27 28.37 -1.25
C SER A 159 -9.62 28.54 -0.56
N GLU A 160 -10.43 27.47 -0.47
CA GLU A 160 -11.68 27.49 0.28
C GLU A 160 -11.46 27.36 1.80
N LEU A 161 -10.45 26.59 2.21
CA LEU A 161 -10.17 26.29 3.63
C LEU A 161 -9.19 27.28 4.28
N TRP A 162 -8.30 27.89 3.49
CA TRP A 162 -7.28 28.81 3.98
C TRP A 162 -7.45 30.19 3.36
N VAL A 163 -7.52 31.20 4.21
CA VAL A 163 -7.38 32.60 3.80
C VAL A 163 -5.89 32.86 3.64
N PHE A 164 -5.48 33.19 2.41
CA PHE A 164 -4.13 33.62 2.07
C PHE A 164 -3.93 35.12 2.33
#